data_AF-A0A1C6WJW6-F1
#
_entry.id   AF-A0A1C6WJW6-F1
#
_cell.length_a   1.000
_cell.length_b   1.000
_cell.length_c   1.000
_cell.angle_alpha   90.00
_cell.angle_beta   90.00
_cell.angle_gamma   90.00
#
_symmetry.space_group_name_H-M   'P 1'
#
loop_
_entity.id
_entity.type
_entity.pdbx_description
1 polymer ?
#
loop_
_entity_poly.entity_id
_entity_poly.type
_entity_poly.pdbx_seq_one_letter_code
_entity_poly.pdbx_strand_id
1 'polypeptide(L)'
;CEKINQIEEYITFDLGSQNYKFNDILKAYCPNKKCDTDEQILGSAFTALVENLKSIDDEKPEDIKLGQYAILWLSYKIRENTNIEFIRNTIYDILKQNEWFSEYRQYTDKNEDMMGFHFLYFKRFYDLLKGICETINKCNGSSNSSECIESGKKCNEFYRICILSAPWKEICNPYCNLLSNLKNDYDKLRKNNDQLPELTLPEGVESCENLCNGKQKWEFGKLKFEDLKTNTLTKFSLPVPSVTPKSINNGNKLPYIAVPLILIPIILGISYKFLAPAWRKREKKKTMKKIINLSDQKKA
;
A
#
# COMPACT_ATOMS: atom_id res chain seq x y z
N CYS A 1 -11.83 1.67 2.46
CA CYS A 1 -11.91 2.12 3.86
C CYS A 1 -12.43 1.02 4.77
N GLU A 2 -13.67 0.58 4.63
CA GLU A 2 -14.22 -0.51 5.47
C GLU A 2 -13.34 -1.78 5.49
N LYS A 3 -12.89 -2.25 4.32
CA LYS A 3 -11.99 -3.43 4.24
C LYS A 3 -10.61 -3.21 4.88
N ILE A 4 -10.12 -1.97 4.88
CA ILE A 4 -8.87 -1.60 5.58
C ILE A 4 -9.10 -1.65 7.10
N ASN A 5 -10.23 -1.12 7.59
CA ASN A 5 -10.57 -1.19 9.00
C ASN A 5 -10.76 -2.65 9.46
N GLN A 6 -11.45 -3.47 8.65
CA GLN A 6 -11.65 -4.89 8.92
C GLN A 6 -10.33 -5.66 9.02
N ILE A 7 -9.37 -5.42 8.11
CA ILE A 7 -8.07 -6.10 8.22
C ILE A 7 -7.27 -5.60 9.43
N GLU A 8 -7.36 -4.31 9.80
CA GLU A 8 -6.71 -3.77 11.00
C GLU A 8 -7.22 -4.43 12.30
N GLU A 9 -8.45 -4.95 12.33
CA GLU A 9 -8.95 -5.76 13.47
C GLU A 9 -8.33 -7.17 13.54
N TYR A 10 -7.81 -7.68 12.43
CA TYR A 10 -7.24 -9.03 12.34
C TYR A 10 -5.73 -9.08 12.54
N ILE A 11 -5.05 -7.93 12.58
CA ILE A 11 -3.60 -7.84 12.77
C ILE A 11 -3.22 -6.60 13.58
N THR A 12 -2.56 -6.81 14.71
CA THR A 12 -2.13 -5.75 15.63
C THR A 12 -0.67 -5.96 16.03
N PHE A 13 0.14 -4.91 15.95
CA PHE A 13 1.51 -4.95 16.44
C PHE A 13 1.54 -4.84 17.97
N ASP A 14 2.18 -5.78 18.64
CA ASP A 14 2.27 -5.82 20.10
C ASP A 14 3.61 -5.25 20.58
N LEU A 15 3.58 -4.06 21.17
CA LEU A 15 4.80 -3.36 21.63
C LEU A 15 5.58 -4.14 22.70
N GLY A 16 4.90 -4.98 23.50
CA GLY A 16 5.54 -5.78 24.54
C GLY A 16 6.41 -6.90 23.96
N SER A 17 5.86 -7.68 23.03
CA SER A 17 6.58 -8.77 22.38
C SER A 17 7.38 -8.35 21.14
N GLN A 18 7.18 -7.13 20.62
CA GLN A 18 7.76 -6.63 19.38
C GLN A 18 7.43 -7.51 18.15
N ASN A 19 6.26 -8.14 18.17
CA ASN A 19 5.77 -9.02 17.11
C ASN A 19 4.30 -8.74 16.76
N TYR A 20 3.84 -9.27 15.64
CA TYR A 20 2.43 -9.20 15.26
C TYR A 20 1.58 -10.26 15.96
N LYS A 21 0.48 -9.81 16.57
CA LYS A 21 -0.65 -10.66 16.94
C LYS A 21 -1.66 -10.65 15.80
N PHE A 22 -2.20 -11.82 15.45
CA PHE A 22 -3.10 -11.93 14.32
C PHE A 22 -4.20 -12.98 14.53
N ASN A 23 -5.32 -12.79 13.82
CA ASN A 23 -6.49 -13.66 13.89
C ASN A 23 -6.29 -14.95 13.06
N ASP A 24 -6.83 -16.07 13.56
CA ASP A 24 -6.81 -17.37 12.88
C ASP A 24 -7.36 -17.37 11.45
N ILE A 25 -8.26 -16.44 11.12
CA ILE A 25 -8.76 -16.24 9.74
C ILE A 25 -7.59 -16.04 8.76
N LEU A 26 -6.54 -15.34 9.16
CA LEU A 26 -5.39 -15.10 8.29
C LEU A 26 -4.54 -16.36 8.09
N LYS A 27 -4.68 -17.41 8.92
CA LYS A 27 -3.99 -18.69 8.68
C LYS A 27 -4.36 -19.32 7.34
N ALA A 28 -5.52 -18.98 6.77
CA ALA A 28 -5.94 -19.43 5.44
C ALA A 28 -4.97 -18.99 4.33
N TYR A 29 -4.29 -17.86 4.51
CA TYR A 29 -3.35 -17.28 3.54
C TYR A 29 -1.88 -17.44 3.95
N CYS A 30 -1.60 -18.13 5.05
CA CYS A 30 -0.23 -18.42 5.47
C CYS A 30 0.41 -19.55 4.64
N PRO A 31 1.73 -19.49 4.36
CA PRO A 31 2.51 -20.64 3.88
C PRO A 31 2.30 -21.84 4.80
N ASN A 32 2.09 -23.06 4.28
CA ASN A 32 1.83 -24.25 5.12
C ASN A 32 0.71 -24.09 6.19
N LYS A 33 -0.19 -23.11 6.06
CA LYS A 33 -1.19 -22.70 7.08
C LYS A 33 -0.59 -22.26 8.42
N LYS A 34 0.69 -21.88 8.43
CA LYS A 34 1.41 -21.34 9.59
C LYS A 34 2.21 -20.12 9.16
N CYS A 35 2.01 -19.00 9.82
CA CYS A 35 2.84 -17.81 9.63
C CYS A 35 3.79 -17.76 10.82
N ASP A 36 5.00 -18.29 10.64
CA ASP A 36 6.00 -18.45 11.69
C ASP A 36 6.81 -17.16 11.93
N THR A 37 6.78 -16.22 10.99
CA THR A 37 7.45 -14.92 11.09
C THR A 37 6.47 -13.76 10.83
N ASP A 38 6.81 -12.57 11.33
CA ASP A 38 6.04 -11.34 11.11
C ASP A 38 5.90 -11.00 9.63
N GLU A 39 6.93 -11.23 8.81
CA GLU A 39 6.85 -11.08 7.35
C GLU A 39 5.79 -12.00 6.75
N GLN A 40 5.71 -13.27 7.19
CA GLN A 40 4.69 -14.20 6.73
C GLN A 40 3.29 -13.76 7.18
N ILE A 41 3.15 -13.25 8.41
CA ILE A 41 1.90 -12.70 8.93
C ILE A 41 1.45 -11.50 8.08
N LEU A 42 2.35 -10.56 7.80
CA LEU A 42 2.09 -9.38 6.96
C LEU A 42 1.70 -9.76 5.53
N GLY A 43 2.43 -10.70 4.90
CA GLY A 43 2.10 -11.19 3.56
C GLY A 43 0.75 -11.90 3.51
N SER A 44 0.41 -12.64 4.57
CA SER A 44 -0.90 -13.27 4.72
C SER A 44 -2.03 -12.24 4.87
N ALA A 45 -1.84 -11.24 5.74
CA ALA A 45 -2.81 -10.17 5.96
C ALA A 45 -3.02 -9.31 4.70
N PHE A 46 -1.96 -9.01 3.94
CA PHE A 46 -2.06 -8.37 2.63
C PHE A 46 -2.91 -9.21 1.67
N THR A 47 -2.66 -10.53 1.60
CA THR A 47 -3.42 -11.43 0.73
C THR A 47 -4.90 -11.44 1.09
N ALA A 48 -5.24 -11.48 2.39
CA ALA A 48 -6.60 -11.40 2.87
C ALA A 48 -7.27 -10.06 2.53
N LEU A 49 -6.54 -8.93 2.68
CA LEU A 49 -7.03 -7.62 2.29
C LEU A 49 -7.35 -7.57 0.80
N VAL A 50 -6.44 -8.03 -0.05
CA VAL A 50 -6.65 -8.03 -1.50
C VAL A 50 -7.82 -8.92 -1.88
N GLU A 51 -7.95 -10.13 -1.31
CA GLU A 51 -9.12 -11.00 -1.56
C GLU A 51 -10.45 -10.32 -1.20
N ASN A 52 -10.48 -9.57 -0.10
CA ASN A 52 -11.66 -8.82 0.32
C ASN A 52 -11.97 -7.59 -0.56
N LEU A 53 -10.96 -7.07 -1.27
CA LEU A 53 -11.10 -5.97 -2.22
C LEU A 53 -11.51 -6.45 -3.62
N LYS A 54 -11.31 -7.73 -3.95
CA LYS A 54 -11.67 -8.27 -5.27
C LYS A 54 -13.16 -8.11 -5.53
N SER A 55 -13.49 -7.56 -6.70
CA SER A 55 -14.83 -7.69 -7.27
C SER A 55 -15.03 -9.12 -7.79
N ILE A 56 -16.28 -9.61 -7.83
CA ILE A 56 -16.58 -10.96 -8.34
C ILE A 56 -16.38 -11.06 -9.87
N ASP A 57 -16.40 -9.93 -10.57
CA ASP A 57 -16.17 -9.86 -12.02
C ASP A 57 -14.68 -9.80 -12.39
N ASP A 58 -14.40 -10.10 -13.66
CA ASP A 58 -13.07 -10.09 -14.31
C ASP A 58 -12.22 -8.86 -14.01
N GLU A 59 -10.91 -8.99 -14.29
CA GLU A 59 -9.86 -7.99 -14.05
C GLU A 59 -10.25 -6.59 -14.57
N LYS A 60 -10.45 -5.63 -13.65
CA LYS A 60 -10.86 -4.25 -13.95
C LYS A 60 -9.69 -3.27 -13.77
N PRO A 61 -9.67 -2.11 -14.46
CA PRO A 61 -8.70 -1.04 -14.19
C PRO A 61 -8.63 -0.62 -12.71
N GLU A 62 -9.73 -0.81 -11.98
CA GLU A 62 -9.82 -0.57 -10.54
C GLU A 62 -8.90 -1.49 -9.71
N ASP A 63 -8.52 -2.67 -10.21
CA ASP A 63 -7.62 -3.58 -9.52
C ASP A 63 -6.22 -3.00 -9.33
N ILE A 64 -5.75 -2.19 -10.28
CA ILE A 64 -4.47 -1.47 -10.16
C ILE A 64 -4.56 -0.57 -8.92
N LYS A 65 -5.58 0.29 -8.86
CA LYS A 65 -5.81 1.23 -7.76
C LYS A 65 -5.95 0.51 -6.41
N LEU A 66 -6.73 -0.57 -6.36
CA LEU A 66 -6.91 -1.37 -5.14
C LEU A 66 -5.60 -2.00 -4.68
N GLY A 67 -4.76 -2.47 -5.61
CA GLY A 67 -3.42 -2.95 -5.32
C GLY A 67 -2.54 -1.86 -4.71
N GLN A 68 -2.61 -0.62 -5.23
CA GLN A 68 -1.89 0.51 -4.65
C GLN A 68 -2.28 0.76 -3.19
N TYR A 69 -3.58 0.72 -2.88
CA TYR A 69 -4.07 0.93 -1.52
C TYR A 69 -3.67 -0.19 -0.57
N ALA A 70 -3.68 -1.45 -1.04
CA ALA A 70 -3.19 -2.58 -0.26
C ALA A 70 -1.67 -2.48 0.01
N ILE A 71 -0.88 -2.00 -0.96
CA ILE A 71 0.57 -1.77 -0.79
C ILE A 71 0.81 -0.63 0.20
N LEU A 72 0.03 0.46 0.13
CA LEU A 72 0.10 1.54 1.12
C LEU A 72 -0.17 1.03 2.54
N TRP A 73 -1.24 0.25 2.71
CA TRP A 73 -1.55 -0.37 3.99
C TRP A 73 -0.41 -1.27 4.49
N LEU A 74 0.12 -2.14 3.63
CA LEU A 74 1.22 -3.04 3.99
C LEU A 74 2.48 -2.26 4.38
N SER A 75 2.82 -1.20 3.64
CA SER A 75 3.97 -0.35 3.95
C SER A 75 3.85 0.34 5.32
N TYR A 76 2.64 0.78 5.68
CA TYR A 76 2.37 1.34 7.00
C TYR A 76 2.57 0.28 8.09
N LYS A 77 2.07 -0.94 7.88
CA LYS A 77 2.25 -2.05 8.81
C LYS A 77 3.71 -2.46 8.96
N ILE A 78 4.46 -2.69 7.89
CA ILE A 78 5.91 -2.98 7.97
C ILE A 78 6.63 -1.98 8.87
N ARG A 79 6.26 -0.69 8.83
CA ARG A 79 6.89 0.36 9.63
C ARG A 79 6.58 0.30 11.13
N GLU A 80 5.51 -0.35 11.56
CA GLU A 80 5.22 -0.56 12.99
C GLU A 80 6.25 -1.51 13.61
N ASN A 81 6.78 -2.48 12.85
CA ASN A 81 7.82 -3.40 13.31
C ASN A 81 9.22 -2.88 12.95
N THR A 82 9.92 -2.35 13.94
CA THR A 82 11.29 -1.81 13.79
C THR A 82 12.36 -2.86 13.53
N ASN A 83 12.06 -4.16 13.74
CA ASN A 83 12.97 -5.26 13.44
C ASN A 83 13.02 -5.58 11.94
N ILE A 84 12.01 -5.15 11.17
CA ILE A 84 11.99 -5.31 9.72
C ILE A 84 12.67 -4.09 9.09
N GLU A 85 13.83 -4.31 8.45
CA GLU A 85 14.50 -3.26 7.71
C GLU A 85 13.69 -2.89 6.45
N PHE A 86 13.20 -1.66 6.39
CA PHE A 86 12.42 -1.17 5.24
C PHE A 86 13.34 -0.55 4.19
N ILE A 87 13.75 -1.37 3.22
CA ILE A 87 14.47 -1.02 2.00
C ILE A 87 13.58 -1.20 0.76
N ARG A 88 14.11 -0.83 -0.41
CA ARG A 88 13.38 -0.79 -1.70
C ARG A 88 12.62 -2.09 -2.03
N ASN A 89 13.19 -3.25 -1.71
CA ASN A 89 12.60 -4.55 -2.09
C ASN A 89 11.78 -5.20 -0.96
N THR A 90 11.73 -4.59 0.24
CA THR A 90 11.11 -5.22 1.42
C THR A 90 9.67 -5.66 1.18
N ILE A 91 8.85 -4.82 0.54
CA ILE A 91 7.45 -5.18 0.21
C ILE A 91 7.41 -6.40 -0.71
N TYR A 92 8.18 -6.39 -1.79
CA TYR A 92 8.21 -7.48 -2.75
C TYR A 92 8.69 -8.79 -2.10
N ASP A 93 9.74 -8.72 -1.28
CA ASP A 93 10.31 -9.89 -0.60
C ASP A 93 9.35 -10.49 0.43
N ILE A 94 8.57 -9.67 1.15
CA ILE A 94 7.49 -10.12 2.03
C ILE A 94 6.40 -10.83 1.22
N LEU A 95 5.93 -10.20 0.15
CA LEU A 95 4.84 -10.76 -0.66
C LEU A 95 5.24 -12.06 -1.34
N LYS A 96 6.47 -12.16 -1.85
CA LYS A 96 6.98 -13.34 -2.55
C LYS A 96 7.10 -14.59 -1.67
N GLN A 97 7.21 -14.44 -0.35
CA GLN A 97 7.19 -15.57 0.58
C GLN A 97 5.82 -16.26 0.65
N ASN A 98 4.76 -15.57 0.23
CA ASN A 98 3.41 -16.09 0.29
C ASN A 98 3.09 -17.00 -0.91
N GLU A 99 2.64 -18.24 -0.65
CA GLU A 99 2.28 -19.23 -1.70
C GLU A 99 1.16 -18.74 -2.65
N TRP A 100 0.40 -17.75 -2.20
CA TRP A 100 -0.68 -17.14 -2.94
C TRP A 100 -0.23 -15.98 -3.83
N PHE A 101 0.99 -15.46 -3.70
CA PHE A 101 1.48 -14.29 -4.42
C PHE A 101 1.19 -14.33 -5.93
N SER A 102 1.42 -15.50 -6.57
CA SER A 102 1.14 -15.70 -7.99
C SER A 102 -0.32 -15.49 -8.41
N GLU A 103 -1.26 -15.70 -7.50
CA GLU A 103 -2.70 -15.59 -7.74
C GLU A 103 -3.22 -14.15 -7.65
N TYR A 104 -2.41 -13.24 -7.10
CA TYR A 104 -2.73 -11.83 -6.91
C TYR A 104 -1.85 -10.91 -7.76
N ARG A 105 -1.17 -11.46 -8.78
CA ARG A 105 -0.29 -10.71 -9.70
C ARG A 105 -0.92 -9.47 -10.32
N GLN A 106 -2.23 -9.48 -10.58
CA GLN A 106 -2.92 -8.30 -11.11
C GLN A 106 -2.85 -7.08 -10.17
N TYR A 107 -2.75 -7.31 -8.85
CA TYR A 107 -2.61 -6.26 -7.83
C TYR A 107 -1.16 -5.91 -7.54
N THR A 108 -0.21 -6.83 -7.79
CA THR A 108 1.20 -6.65 -7.43
C THR A 108 2.06 -6.26 -8.63
N ASP A 109 1.98 -6.97 -9.75
CA ASP A 109 2.86 -6.79 -10.92
C ASP A 109 2.57 -5.44 -11.59
N LYS A 110 1.29 -5.05 -11.67
CA LYS A 110 0.89 -3.72 -12.19
C LYS A 110 1.29 -2.56 -11.27
N ASN A 111 1.70 -2.85 -10.04
CA ASN A 111 2.13 -1.88 -9.04
C ASN A 111 3.59 -2.12 -8.58
N GLU A 112 4.37 -2.89 -9.34
CA GLU A 112 5.76 -3.21 -8.96
C GLU A 112 6.60 -1.94 -8.79
N ASP A 113 6.42 -0.97 -9.68
CA ASP A 113 7.16 0.29 -9.67
C ASP A 113 6.94 1.13 -8.40
N MET A 114 5.76 1.04 -7.77
CA MET A 114 5.50 1.76 -6.52
C MET A 114 6.05 1.05 -5.29
N MET A 115 6.22 -0.28 -5.32
CA MET A 115 6.72 -1.05 -4.16
C MET A 115 8.12 -0.61 -3.72
N GLY A 116 8.89 -0.04 -4.65
CA GLY A 116 10.21 0.52 -4.42
C GLY A 116 10.25 1.94 -3.84
N PHE A 117 9.11 2.53 -3.48
CA PHE A 117 9.12 3.88 -2.90
C PHE A 117 9.84 3.94 -1.56
N HIS A 118 10.50 5.05 -1.31
CA HIS A 118 11.02 5.37 0.01
C HIS A 118 9.85 5.45 1.02
N PHE A 119 10.03 4.89 2.21
CA PHE A 119 8.96 4.77 3.22
C PHE A 119 8.29 6.12 3.57
N LEU A 120 9.02 7.24 3.49
CA LEU A 120 8.46 8.57 3.74
C LEU A 120 7.35 8.94 2.74
N TYR A 121 7.44 8.47 1.49
CA TYR A 121 6.40 8.67 0.49
C TYR A 121 5.18 7.82 0.80
N PHE A 122 5.40 6.55 1.12
CA PHE A 122 4.34 5.65 1.57
C PHE A 122 3.59 6.19 2.79
N LYS A 123 4.30 6.67 3.81
CA LYS A 123 3.69 7.28 5.00
C LYS A 123 2.75 8.43 4.61
N ARG A 124 3.21 9.37 3.78
CA ARG A 124 2.42 10.53 3.35
C ARG A 124 1.17 10.13 2.57
N PHE A 125 1.31 9.17 1.66
CA PHE A 125 0.16 8.64 0.91
C PHE A 125 -0.82 7.89 1.81
N TYR A 126 -0.32 7.13 2.79
CA TYR A 126 -1.18 6.44 3.74
C TYR A 126 -1.90 7.41 4.68
N ASP A 127 -1.23 8.48 5.11
CA ASP A 127 -1.84 9.58 5.88
C ASP A 127 -3.00 10.22 5.07
N LEU A 128 -2.81 10.46 3.77
CA LEU A 128 -3.88 10.93 2.88
C LEU A 128 -5.01 9.90 2.71
N LEU A 129 -4.70 8.64 2.42
CA LEU A 129 -5.68 7.56 2.28
C LEU A 129 -6.53 7.40 3.55
N LYS A 130 -5.89 7.40 4.72
CA LYS A 130 -6.57 7.30 6.02
C LYS A 130 -7.41 8.54 6.31
N GLY A 131 -6.91 9.74 5.98
CA GLY A 131 -7.67 10.99 6.06
C GLY A 131 -8.94 10.97 5.19
N ILE A 132 -8.85 10.44 3.96
CA ILE A 132 -10.02 10.26 3.09
C ILE A 132 -11.03 9.29 3.74
N CYS A 133 -10.55 8.18 4.31
CA CYS A 133 -11.42 7.22 5.02
C CYS A 133 -12.09 7.82 6.27
N GLU A 134 -11.36 8.61 7.06
CA GLU A 134 -11.91 9.34 8.20
C GLU A 134 -12.99 10.34 7.76
N THR A 135 -12.75 11.04 6.65
CA THR A 135 -13.71 12.00 6.07
C THR A 135 -14.99 11.29 5.64
N ILE A 136 -14.88 10.16 4.93
CA ILE A 136 -16.05 9.34 4.56
C ILE A 136 -16.88 9.01 5.80
N ASN A 137 -16.24 8.55 6.88
CA ASN A 137 -16.94 8.18 8.11
C ASN A 137 -17.61 9.38 8.80
N LYS A 138 -16.95 10.54 8.84
CA LYS A 138 -17.48 11.75 9.49
C LYS A 138 -18.58 12.44 8.69
N CYS A 139 -18.59 12.25 7.38
CA CYS A 139 -19.64 12.77 6.50
C CYS A 139 -20.83 11.79 6.35
N ASN A 140 -20.71 10.55 6.87
CA ASN A 140 -21.82 9.58 6.89
C ASN A 140 -22.92 10.09 7.85
N GLY A 141 -24.00 10.64 7.28
CA GLY A 141 -25.20 11.09 7.98
C GLY A 141 -25.54 12.56 7.73
N SER A 142 -24.55 13.45 7.78
CA SER A 142 -24.69 14.85 7.39
C SER A 142 -23.37 15.40 6.84
N SER A 143 -23.39 15.78 5.56
CA SER A 143 -22.28 16.41 4.84
C SER A 143 -21.89 17.80 5.38
N ASN A 144 -22.74 18.37 6.24
CA ASN A 144 -22.63 19.76 6.70
C ASN A 144 -22.14 19.86 8.14
N SER A 145 -21.72 18.73 8.75
CA SER A 145 -21.14 18.75 10.08
C SER A 145 -19.81 19.49 10.05
N SER A 146 -19.51 20.25 11.12
CA SER A 146 -18.20 20.89 11.29
C SER A 146 -17.07 19.87 11.20
N GLU A 147 -17.28 18.66 11.73
CA GLU A 147 -16.33 17.55 11.70
C GLU A 147 -16.05 17.03 10.27
N CYS A 148 -17.08 16.92 9.43
CA CYS A 148 -16.94 16.54 8.02
C CYS A 148 -16.07 17.57 7.29
N ILE A 149 -16.39 18.87 7.41
CA ILE A 149 -15.64 19.95 6.77
C ILE A 149 -14.18 19.99 7.27
N GLU A 150 -13.96 19.87 8.58
CA GLU A 150 -12.62 19.85 9.17
C GLU A 150 -11.78 18.66 8.68
N SER A 151 -12.38 17.48 8.57
CA SER A 151 -11.70 16.30 8.00
C SER A 151 -11.35 16.49 6.52
N GLY A 152 -12.20 17.18 5.76
CA GLY A 152 -11.90 17.60 4.39
C GLY A 152 -10.72 18.55 4.29
N LYS A 153 -10.63 19.55 5.18
CA LYS A 153 -9.48 20.48 5.24
C LYS A 153 -8.17 19.73 5.52
N LYS A 154 -8.21 18.76 6.44
CA LYS A 154 -7.06 17.90 6.75
C LYS A 154 -6.63 17.05 5.55
N CYS A 155 -7.57 16.55 4.75
CA CYS A 155 -7.24 15.88 3.49
C CYS A 155 -6.49 16.80 2.51
N ASN A 156 -6.89 18.08 2.41
CA ASN A 156 -6.19 19.05 1.58
C ASN A 156 -4.75 19.28 2.04
N GLU A 157 -4.51 19.35 3.36
CA GLU A 157 -3.16 19.46 3.92
C GLU A 157 -2.30 18.24 3.56
N PHE A 158 -2.81 17.01 3.74
CA PHE A 158 -2.10 15.80 3.37
C PHE A 158 -1.82 15.71 1.87
N TYR A 159 -2.78 16.13 1.03
CA TYR A 159 -2.62 16.18 -0.41
C TYR A 159 -1.50 17.15 -0.82
N ARG A 160 -1.50 18.37 -0.27
CA ARG A 160 -0.42 19.34 -0.48
C ARG A 160 0.93 18.78 -0.02
N ILE A 161 1.00 18.13 1.15
CA ILE A 161 2.23 17.49 1.62
C ILE A 161 2.73 16.45 0.61
N CYS A 162 1.86 15.63 0.01
CA CYS A 162 2.26 14.68 -1.04
C CYS A 162 2.84 15.42 -2.26
N ILE A 163 2.13 16.43 -2.79
CA ILE A 163 2.62 17.25 -3.90
C ILE A 163 3.99 17.85 -3.59
N LEU A 164 4.15 18.45 -2.41
CA LEU A 164 5.40 19.10 -2.00
C LEU A 164 6.57 18.12 -1.78
N SER A 165 6.23 16.83 -1.73
CA SER A 165 7.14 15.73 -1.48
C SER A 165 7.47 14.93 -2.72
N ALA A 166 6.92 15.31 -3.89
CA ALA A 166 7.07 14.54 -5.11
C ALA A 166 8.55 14.24 -5.39
N PRO A 167 8.89 12.98 -5.69
CA PRO A 167 10.24 12.54 -5.97
C PRO A 167 10.73 13.03 -7.33
N TRP A 168 12.03 12.91 -7.57
CA TRP A 168 12.65 13.26 -8.85
C TRP A 168 12.36 12.18 -9.91
N LYS A 169 12.30 12.63 -11.18
CA LYS A 169 12.09 11.93 -12.46
C LYS A 169 11.78 10.41 -12.48
N GLU A 170 12.63 9.56 -11.91
CA GLU A 170 12.57 8.09 -12.07
C GLU A 170 11.29 7.44 -11.53
N ILE A 171 10.78 7.90 -10.40
CA ILE A 171 9.56 7.33 -9.78
C ILE A 171 8.35 8.27 -9.91
N CYS A 172 8.43 9.27 -10.79
CA CYS A 172 7.38 10.28 -10.90
C CYS A 172 6.05 9.71 -11.37
N ASN A 173 6.05 8.98 -12.50
CA ASN A 173 4.83 8.46 -13.09
C ASN A 173 4.04 7.57 -12.11
N PRO A 174 4.65 6.57 -11.45
CA PRO A 174 3.91 5.78 -10.45
C PRO A 174 3.48 6.62 -9.24
N TYR A 175 4.26 7.63 -8.83
CA TYR A 175 3.93 8.51 -7.71
C TYR A 175 2.70 9.37 -8.02
N CYS A 176 2.71 10.06 -9.16
CA CYS A 176 1.62 10.92 -9.59
C CYS A 176 0.37 10.12 -9.94
N ASN A 177 0.51 8.90 -10.48
CA ASN A 177 -0.63 8.01 -10.72
C ASN A 177 -1.35 7.66 -9.40
N LEU A 178 -0.60 7.27 -8.36
CA LEU A 178 -1.18 6.99 -7.04
C LEU A 178 -1.85 8.24 -6.44
N LEU A 179 -1.19 9.40 -6.53
CA LEU A 179 -1.73 10.66 -6.02
C LEU A 179 -3.03 11.05 -6.74
N SER A 180 -3.08 10.86 -8.07
CA SER A 180 -4.26 11.10 -8.90
C SER A 180 -5.41 10.19 -8.49
N ASN A 181 -5.15 8.91 -8.25
CA ASN A 181 -6.18 7.96 -7.79
C ASN A 181 -6.79 8.39 -6.44
N LEU A 182 -5.97 8.79 -5.48
CA LEU A 182 -6.44 9.31 -4.18
C LEU A 182 -7.25 10.60 -4.36
N LYS A 183 -6.79 11.54 -5.19
CA LYS A 183 -7.54 12.77 -5.50
C LYS A 183 -8.90 12.46 -6.13
N ASN A 184 -8.93 11.55 -7.11
CA ASN A 184 -10.15 11.17 -7.81
C ASN A 184 -11.17 10.53 -6.87
N ASP A 185 -10.73 9.69 -5.93
CA ASP A 185 -11.62 9.09 -4.94
C ASP A 185 -12.15 10.13 -3.93
N TYR A 186 -11.34 11.13 -3.55
CA TYR A 186 -11.84 12.28 -2.77
C TYR A 186 -12.82 13.17 -3.57
N ASP A 187 -12.54 13.43 -4.84
CA ASP A 187 -13.44 14.21 -5.70
C ASP A 187 -14.80 13.52 -5.87
N LYS A 188 -14.84 12.17 -5.93
CA LYS A 188 -16.08 11.39 -5.90
C LYS A 188 -16.84 11.57 -4.58
N LEU A 189 -16.14 11.58 -3.44
CA LEU A 189 -16.75 11.88 -2.14
C LEU A 189 -17.36 13.28 -2.14
N ARG A 190 -16.64 14.28 -2.67
CA ARG A 190 -17.10 15.68 -2.74
C ARG A 190 -18.35 15.86 -3.58
N LYS A 191 -18.54 15.09 -4.67
CA LYS A 191 -19.77 15.17 -5.50
C LYS A 191 -21.06 14.92 -4.72
N ASN A 192 -20.98 14.23 -3.57
CA ASN A 192 -22.11 13.98 -2.69
C ASN A 192 -22.08 14.87 -1.42
N ASN A 193 -21.08 15.76 -1.31
CA ASN A 193 -20.76 16.56 -0.13
C ASN A 193 -20.14 17.90 -0.57
N ASP A 194 -20.93 18.76 -1.23
CA ASP A 194 -20.45 19.99 -1.87
C ASP A 194 -19.76 20.99 -0.93
N GLN A 195 -19.92 20.84 0.38
CA GLN A 195 -19.26 21.65 1.40
C GLN A 195 -17.81 21.23 1.69
N LEU A 196 -17.39 20.05 1.23
CA LEU A 196 -16.01 19.63 1.36
C LEU A 196 -15.10 20.50 0.49
N PRO A 197 -13.96 20.97 1.01
CA PRO A 197 -13.03 21.78 0.24
C PRO A 197 -12.46 21.00 -0.95
N GLU A 198 -12.02 21.71 -1.98
CA GLU A 198 -11.24 21.07 -3.04
C GLU A 198 -9.83 20.72 -2.54
N LEU A 199 -9.26 19.62 -3.06
CA LEU A 199 -7.84 19.33 -2.91
C LEU A 199 -7.06 20.21 -3.88
N THR A 200 -6.46 21.28 -3.37
CA THR A 200 -5.79 22.30 -4.16
C THR A 200 -4.30 22.03 -4.26
N LEU A 201 -3.74 22.39 -5.42
CA LEU A 201 -2.30 22.43 -5.59
C LEU A 201 -1.72 23.62 -4.80
N PRO A 202 -0.49 23.51 -4.29
CA PRO A 202 0.24 24.67 -3.76
C PRO A 202 0.37 25.76 -4.83
N GLU A 203 0.45 27.01 -4.40
CA GLU A 203 0.61 28.14 -5.32
C GLU A 203 1.85 27.97 -6.21
N GLY A 204 1.70 28.26 -7.50
CA GLY A 204 2.74 28.07 -8.51
C GLY A 204 2.90 26.63 -9.01
N VAL A 205 2.21 25.64 -8.43
CA VAL A 205 2.25 24.25 -8.91
C VAL A 205 1.13 23.99 -9.92
N GLU A 206 1.50 23.64 -11.14
CA GLU A 206 0.54 23.33 -12.21
C GLU A 206 0.04 21.87 -12.17
N SER A 207 0.92 20.93 -11.83
CA SER A 207 0.60 19.49 -11.77
C SER A 207 1.68 18.72 -11.01
N CYS A 208 1.37 17.48 -10.64
CA CYS A 208 2.34 16.56 -10.05
C CYS A 208 3.49 16.26 -11.05
N GLU A 209 3.15 16.05 -12.31
CA GLU A 209 4.08 15.72 -13.39
C GLU A 209 5.05 16.88 -13.68
N ASN A 210 4.58 18.13 -13.61
CA ASN A 210 5.44 19.31 -13.83
C ASN A 210 6.51 19.46 -12.73
N LEU A 211 6.20 19.12 -11.48
CA LEU A 211 7.18 19.10 -10.39
C LEU A 211 8.29 18.08 -10.64
N CYS A 212 7.91 16.86 -11.01
CA CYS A 212 8.86 15.79 -11.25
C CYS A 212 9.82 16.04 -12.42
N ASN A 213 9.35 16.75 -13.44
CA ASN A 213 10.10 17.02 -14.66
C ASN A 213 11.13 18.16 -14.50
N GLY A 214 11.22 18.77 -13.31
CA GLY A 214 12.23 19.76 -12.99
C GLY A 214 11.99 21.13 -13.63
N LYS A 215 10.86 21.36 -14.29
CA LYS A 215 10.50 22.66 -14.90
C LYS A 215 10.38 23.79 -13.85
N GLN A 216 10.10 23.46 -12.59
CA GLN A 216 9.95 24.41 -11.47
C GLN A 216 10.96 24.15 -10.32
N LYS A 217 12.12 23.56 -10.64
CA LYS A 217 13.10 23.03 -9.68
C LYS A 217 13.57 24.03 -8.61
N TRP A 218 13.74 25.31 -8.95
CA TRP A 218 14.30 26.33 -8.05
C TRP A 218 13.24 27.08 -7.23
N GLU A 219 12.10 27.41 -7.83
CA GLU A 219 10.97 28.06 -7.15
C GLU A 219 10.41 27.16 -6.04
N PHE A 220 10.44 25.84 -6.29
CA PHE A 220 9.92 24.85 -5.37
C PHE A 220 10.78 24.61 -4.13
N GLY A 221 12.11 24.67 -4.28
CA GLY A 221 13.03 24.61 -3.14
C GLY A 221 12.69 25.67 -2.11
N LYS A 222 12.31 26.87 -2.56
CA LYS A 222 11.90 28.00 -1.71
C LYS A 222 10.50 27.79 -1.08
N LEU A 223 9.50 27.35 -1.85
CA LEU A 223 8.16 27.02 -1.37
C LEU A 223 8.16 25.96 -0.26
N LYS A 224 8.99 24.92 -0.40
CA LYS A 224 9.14 23.87 0.61
C LYS A 224 9.59 24.44 1.96
N PHE A 225 10.47 25.44 1.97
CA PHE A 225 10.93 26.09 3.21
C PHE A 225 9.94 27.12 3.78
N GLU A 226 9.11 27.76 2.95
CA GLU A 226 8.13 28.75 3.39
C GLU A 226 6.84 28.10 3.96
N ASP A 227 6.26 27.10 3.29
CA ASP A 227 5.07 26.36 3.77
C ASP A 227 5.38 25.54 5.05
N LEU A 228 6.61 25.04 5.21
CA LEU A 228 7.08 24.36 6.43
C LEU A 228 7.26 25.31 7.62
N LYS A 229 7.46 26.61 7.38
CA LYS A 229 7.60 27.63 8.43
C LYS A 229 6.26 28.18 8.91
N THR A 230 5.26 28.22 8.04
CA THR A 230 3.94 28.82 8.33
C THR A 230 2.93 27.82 8.89
N ASN A 231 3.09 26.51 8.63
CA ASN A 231 2.16 25.48 9.10
C ASN A 231 2.86 24.33 9.88
N THR A 232 2.71 24.40 11.21
CA THR A 232 2.61 23.33 12.23
C THR A 232 2.98 21.88 11.82
N LEU A 233 4.24 21.57 11.47
CA LEU A 233 4.66 20.17 11.18
C LEU A 233 5.19 19.40 12.41
N THR A 234 5.27 19.98 13.61
CA THR A 234 5.85 19.27 14.77
C THR A 234 4.84 18.47 15.59
N LYS A 235 3.52 18.57 15.32
CA LYS A 235 2.48 18.03 16.23
C LYS A 235 1.58 16.91 15.68
N PHE A 236 1.67 16.56 14.40
CA PHE A 236 0.63 15.73 13.74
C PHE A 236 1.11 14.43 13.09
N SER A 237 2.32 13.97 13.41
CA SER A 237 2.64 12.56 13.12
C SER A 237 1.93 11.68 14.16
N LEU A 238 1.15 10.69 13.70
CA LEU A 238 0.93 9.48 14.51
C LEU A 238 2.30 8.99 14.99
N PRO A 239 2.43 8.49 16.23
CA PRO A 239 3.74 8.17 16.79
C PRO A 239 4.38 7.07 15.96
N VAL A 240 5.43 7.41 15.20
CA VAL A 240 6.31 6.46 14.54
C VAL A 240 7.69 6.61 15.17
N PRO A 241 8.35 5.52 15.61
CA PRO A 241 9.73 5.58 16.11
C PRO A 241 10.70 6.08 15.03
N SER A 242 11.50 7.09 15.36
CA SER A 242 12.56 7.63 14.51
C SER A 242 13.86 6.86 14.69
N VAL A 243 14.43 6.26 13.64
CA VAL A 243 15.80 5.72 13.67
C VAL A 243 16.52 5.95 12.34
N THR A 244 17.81 6.31 12.45
CA THR A 244 18.77 6.68 11.40
C THR A 244 19.39 5.45 10.71
N PRO A 245 19.53 5.38 9.36
CA PRO A 245 20.13 4.23 8.67
C PRO A 245 21.67 4.21 8.76
N LYS A 246 22.27 3.02 8.94
CA LYS A 246 23.71 2.76 8.76
C LYS A 246 23.92 2.07 7.42
N SER A 247 24.74 2.66 6.53
CA SER A 247 25.12 2.07 5.24
C SER A 247 26.29 1.10 5.37
N ILE A 248 26.23 -0.06 4.70
CA ILE A 248 27.38 -0.92 4.42
C ILE A 248 27.34 -1.31 2.94
N ASN A 249 28.35 -0.89 2.18
CA ASN A 249 28.50 -1.20 0.76
C ASN A 249 29.69 -2.16 0.61
N ASN A 250 29.48 -3.39 0.14
CA ASN A 250 30.56 -4.25 -0.36
C ASN A 250 30.17 -4.82 -1.72
N GLY A 251 30.97 -4.51 -2.73
CA GLY A 251 30.76 -4.89 -4.12
C GLY A 251 31.73 -5.98 -4.55
N ASN A 252 31.20 -7.03 -5.19
CA ASN A 252 32.01 -8.09 -5.79
C ASN A 252 31.37 -8.48 -7.14
N LYS A 253 32.05 -8.15 -8.25
CA LYS A 253 31.71 -8.59 -9.62
C LYS A 253 32.25 -10.01 -9.84
N LEU A 254 31.44 -10.89 -10.44
CA LEU A 254 31.90 -12.13 -11.07
C LEU A 254 31.43 -12.19 -12.53
N PRO A 255 32.20 -12.80 -13.45
CA PRO A 255 32.03 -12.63 -14.88
C PRO A 255 30.91 -13.51 -15.46
N TYR A 256 30.10 -12.84 -16.26
CA TYR A 256 28.97 -13.29 -17.03
C TYR A 256 29.48 -13.93 -18.34
N ILE A 257 29.66 -15.26 -18.41
CA ILE A 257 29.66 -16.10 -19.64
C ILE A 257 29.68 -17.57 -19.17
N ALA A 258 28.51 -18.15 -18.89
CA ALA A 258 28.28 -19.60 -18.72
C ALA A 258 26.78 -19.99 -18.58
N VAL A 259 25.88 -19.01 -18.47
CA VAL A 259 24.48 -19.18 -18.06
C VAL A 259 23.52 -19.79 -19.12
N PRO A 260 23.68 -19.64 -20.45
CA PRO A 260 22.62 -20.04 -21.39
C PRO A 260 22.36 -21.55 -21.51
N LEU A 261 23.35 -22.41 -21.27
CA LEU A 261 23.23 -23.85 -21.55
C LEU A 261 22.61 -24.68 -20.41
N ILE A 262 22.51 -24.11 -19.20
CA ILE A 262 21.92 -24.77 -18.01
C ILE A 262 20.43 -24.42 -17.83
N LEU A 263 19.95 -23.32 -18.43
CA LEU A 263 18.58 -22.81 -18.23
C LEU A 263 17.50 -23.63 -18.95
N ILE A 264 17.80 -24.23 -20.11
CA ILE A 264 16.77 -24.87 -20.95
C ILE A 264 16.14 -26.11 -20.25
N PRO A 265 16.91 -27.02 -19.61
CA PRO A 265 16.34 -28.12 -18.85
C PRO A 265 15.58 -27.67 -17.59
N ILE A 266 16.04 -26.58 -16.95
CA ILE A 266 15.41 -26.00 -15.76
C ILE A 266 14.03 -25.42 -16.10
N ILE A 267 13.89 -24.70 -17.21
CA ILE A 267 12.63 -24.11 -17.65
C ILE A 267 11.58 -25.19 -17.94
N LEU A 268 11.98 -26.29 -18.59
CA LEU A 268 11.07 -27.41 -18.86
C LEU A 268 10.66 -28.14 -17.56
N GLY A 269 11.59 -28.39 -16.64
CA GLY A 269 11.28 -28.97 -15.33
C GLY A 269 10.39 -28.08 -14.45
N ILE A 270 10.57 -26.76 -14.53
CA ILE A 270 9.72 -25.75 -13.89
C ILE A 270 8.31 -25.83 -14.47
N SER A 271 8.11 -25.75 -15.78
CA SER A 271 6.77 -25.75 -16.39
C SER A 271 5.89 -26.94 -15.97
N TYR A 272 6.47 -28.13 -15.84
CA TYR A 272 5.75 -29.33 -15.38
C TYR A 272 5.34 -29.23 -13.90
N LYS A 273 6.18 -28.62 -13.06
CA LYS A 273 5.89 -28.36 -11.64
C LYS A 273 4.85 -27.25 -11.42
N PHE A 274 4.60 -26.37 -12.38
CA PHE A 274 3.56 -25.32 -12.28
C PHE A 274 2.16 -25.77 -12.70
N LEU A 275 2.05 -26.78 -13.58
CA LEU A 275 0.75 -27.27 -14.06
C LEU A 275 0.02 -28.16 -13.05
N ALA A 276 0.73 -29.01 -12.30
CA ALA A 276 0.12 -29.90 -11.29
C ALA A 276 -0.49 -29.17 -10.05
N PRO A 277 0.11 -28.09 -9.51
CA PRO A 277 -0.46 -27.32 -8.39
C PRO A 277 -1.74 -26.57 -8.75
N ALA A 278 -1.92 -26.14 -10.01
CA ALA A 278 -3.10 -25.39 -10.44
C ALA A 278 -4.40 -26.18 -10.23
N TRP A 279 -4.34 -27.51 -10.46
CA TRP A 279 -5.47 -28.42 -10.23
C TRP A 279 -5.76 -28.64 -8.74
N ARG A 280 -4.73 -28.83 -7.89
CA ARG A 280 -4.91 -28.91 -6.43
C ARG A 280 -5.42 -27.59 -5.83
N LYS A 281 -5.04 -26.45 -6.39
CA LYS A 281 -5.45 -25.11 -5.93
C LYS A 281 -6.93 -24.81 -6.23
N ARG A 282 -7.46 -25.26 -7.38
CA ARG A 282 -8.90 -25.14 -7.71
C ARG A 282 -9.80 -25.87 -6.69
N GLU A 283 -9.40 -27.04 -6.22
CA GLU A 283 -10.13 -27.78 -5.20
C GLU A 283 -10.07 -27.08 -3.82
N LYS A 284 -8.89 -26.56 -3.43
CA LYS A 284 -8.76 -25.73 -2.21
C LYS A 284 -9.65 -24.48 -2.23
N LYS A 285 -9.77 -23.81 -3.39
CA LYS A 285 -10.64 -22.63 -3.60
C LYS A 285 -12.12 -22.94 -3.36
N LYS A 286 -12.61 -24.10 -3.81
CA LYS A 286 -13.99 -24.56 -3.55
C LYS A 286 -14.22 -24.82 -2.06
N THR A 287 -13.24 -25.40 -1.37
CA THR A 287 -13.34 -25.71 0.06
C THR A 287 -13.32 -24.46 0.93
N MET A 288 -12.47 -23.47 0.62
CA MET A 288 -12.44 -22.20 1.37
C MET A 288 -13.67 -21.34 1.17
N LYS A 289 -14.19 -21.21 -0.07
CA LYS A 289 -15.47 -20.51 -0.31
C LYS A 289 -16.62 -21.10 0.51
N LYS A 290 -16.63 -22.43 0.70
CA LYS A 290 -17.60 -23.09 1.59
C LYS A 290 -17.41 -22.70 3.05
N ILE A 291 -16.17 -22.66 3.54
CA ILE A 291 -15.87 -22.33 4.95
C ILE A 291 -16.22 -20.87 5.29
N ILE A 292 -15.90 -19.91 4.41
CA ILE A 292 -16.23 -18.49 4.60
C ILE A 292 -17.75 -18.31 4.66
N ASN A 293 -18.49 -18.85 3.69
CA ASN A 293 -19.95 -18.77 3.68
C ASN A 293 -20.61 -19.45 4.90
N LEU A 294 -20.02 -20.53 5.43
CA LEU A 294 -20.47 -21.22 6.65
C LEU A 294 -20.21 -20.41 7.93
N SER A 295 -19.14 -19.61 7.97
CA SER A 295 -18.81 -18.74 9.09
C SER A 295 -19.74 -17.53 9.17
N ASP A 296 -20.18 -17.01 8.02
CA ASP A 296 -21.12 -15.88 7.96
C ASP A 296 -22.55 -16.29 8.33
N GLN A 297 -23.00 -17.50 7.95
CA GLN A 297 -24.32 -18.03 8.32
C GLN A 297 -24.48 -18.35 9.81
N LYS A 298 -23.39 -18.56 10.56
CA LYS A 298 -23.44 -18.80 12.01
C LYS A 298 -23.49 -17.52 12.85
N LYS A 299 -23.42 -16.34 12.22
CA LYS A 299 -23.53 -15.02 12.87
C LYS A 299 -24.90 -14.37 12.72
N ALA A 300 -25.85 -15.02 12.03
CA ALA A 300 -27.23 -14.58 11.86
C ALA A 300 -28.19 -15.30 12.81
#